data_AF-A0A7X7U551-F1
#
_entry.id   AF-A0A7X7U551-F1
#
_cell.length_a   1.000
_cell.length_b   1.000
_cell.length_c   1.000
_cell.angle_alpha   90.00
_cell.angle_beta   90.00
_cell.angle_gamma   90.00
#
_symmetry.space_group_name_H-M   'P 1'
#
loop_
_entity.id
_entity.type
_entity.pdbx_description
1 polymer ?
#
loop_
_entity_poly.entity_id
_entity_poly.type
_entity_poly.pdbx_seq_one_letter_code
_entity_poly.pdbx_strand_id
1 'polypeptide(L)'
;MTIQKQMFVPTLVQLLVLVPVILLSLSSRRDSQASLAQSQERTQHITELKDLSERTNRYYHEKIHRSDLQTEIEKSLEQARTSLTATEARDVLETIDTCQGKIVAAKQRNAEIERTLVQLTDLSIRQSNGYIEQVATKLADPNQDDSVTTLERLVIIGANINTTSNLTVRSLFYRVASDPTAETELIAFLDTAVENTKRDIQRLANTPFAALPIEAQKANQTIHGLVTEYIANLKTMAQDKTLL
;
A
#
# COMPACT_ATOMS: atom_id res chain seq x y z
N MET A 1 4.53 -4.78 12.02
CA MET A 1 4.59 -5.74 10.88
C MET A 1 3.24 -6.40 10.78
N THR A 2 2.43 -6.04 9.80
CA THR A 2 1.00 -6.40 9.75
C THR A 2 0.76 -7.68 8.93
N ILE A 3 -0.05 -8.57 9.50
CA ILE A 3 -0.41 -9.94 9.09
C ILE A 3 -0.91 -10.04 7.64
N GLN A 4 -1.36 -8.94 7.03
CA GLN A 4 -1.82 -8.92 5.64
C GLN A 4 -0.71 -9.01 4.59
N LYS A 5 0.54 -8.63 4.93
CA LYS A 5 1.69 -8.96 4.07
C LYS A 5 1.94 -10.47 3.98
N GLN A 6 1.43 -11.26 4.94
CA GLN A 6 1.57 -12.72 4.96
C GLN A 6 0.40 -13.48 4.32
N MET A 7 -0.81 -12.91 4.27
CA MET A 7 -2.00 -13.67 3.82
C MET A 7 -2.32 -13.56 2.32
N PHE A 8 -1.82 -12.55 1.60
CA PHE A 8 -2.33 -12.25 0.25
C PHE A 8 -1.48 -12.78 -0.91
N VAL A 9 -0.29 -13.28 -0.63
CA VAL A 9 0.65 -13.79 -1.65
C VAL A 9 0.68 -15.32 -1.79
N PRO A 10 0.39 -16.13 -0.74
CA PRO A 10 0.34 -17.59 -0.88
C PRO A 10 -0.73 -18.08 -1.87
N THR A 11 -1.87 -17.39 -1.96
CA THR A 11 -3.00 -17.81 -2.81
C THR A 11 -2.71 -17.63 -4.31
N LEU A 12 -1.99 -16.56 -4.67
CA LEU A 12 -1.67 -16.22 -6.07
C LEU A 12 -0.67 -17.22 -6.67
N VAL A 13 0.30 -17.65 -5.87
CA VAL A 13 1.30 -18.65 -6.24
C VAL A 13 0.70 -20.06 -6.25
N GLN A 14 -0.23 -20.37 -5.33
CA GLN A 14 -0.99 -21.61 -5.38
C GLN A 14 -1.77 -21.74 -6.68
N LEU A 15 -2.40 -20.66 -7.16
CA LEU A 15 -3.13 -20.63 -8.43
C LEU A 15 -2.22 -20.74 -9.66
N LEU A 16 -1.07 -20.06 -9.64
CA LEU A 16 -0.03 -20.15 -10.67
C LEU A 16 0.50 -21.57 -10.88
N VAL A 17 0.43 -22.41 -9.85
CA VAL A 17 0.87 -23.82 -9.89
C VAL A 17 -0.30 -24.76 -10.16
N LEU A 18 -1.47 -24.52 -9.56
CA LEU A 18 -2.66 -25.36 -9.75
C LEU A 18 -3.19 -25.33 -11.17
N VAL A 19 -3.18 -24.17 -11.84
CA VAL A 19 -3.80 -24.06 -13.16
C VAL A 19 -3.00 -24.78 -14.25
N PRO A 20 -1.66 -24.65 -14.34
CA PRO A 20 -0.84 -25.48 -15.24
C PRO A 20 -0.92 -26.96 -14.88
N VAL A 21 -0.97 -27.33 -13.59
CA VAL A 21 -1.13 -28.73 -13.17
C VAL A 21 -2.49 -29.30 -13.58
N ILE A 22 -3.57 -28.53 -13.45
CA ILE A 22 -4.92 -28.93 -13.87
C ILE A 22 -4.98 -29.01 -15.41
N LEU A 23 -4.45 -28.03 -16.14
CA LEU A 23 -4.36 -28.05 -17.61
C LEU A 23 -3.51 -29.20 -18.13
N LEU A 24 -2.38 -29.50 -17.49
CA LEU A 24 -1.55 -30.68 -17.76
C LEU A 24 -2.30 -31.98 -17.44
N SER A 25 -3.11 -32.02 -16.37
CA SER A 25 -3.92 -33.19 -16.03
C SER A 25 -5.09 -33.41 -17.00
N LEU A 26 -5.71 -32.34 -17.48
CA LEU A 26 -6.83 -32.39 -18.42
C LEU A 26 -6.34 -32.70 -19.84
N SER A 27 -5.21 -32.15 -20.26
CA SER A 27 -4.53 -32.55 -21.50
C SER A 27 -3.95 -33.97 -21.43
N SER A 28 -3.49 -34.42 -20.25
CA SER A 28 -3.10 -35.82 -20.01
C SER A 28 -4.26 -36.79 -20.25
N ARG A 29 -5.50 -36.45 -19.87
CA ARG A 29 -6.66 -37.29 -20.19
C ARG A 29 -6.95 -37.39 -21.69
N ARG A 30 -6.56 -36.38 -22.48
CA ARG A 30 -6.67 -36.38 -23.95
C ARG A 30 -5.51 -37.13 -24.64
N ASP A 31 -4.29 -37.05 -24.11
CA ASP A 31 -3.05 -37.56 -24.74
C ASP A 31 -2.61 -38.96 -24.24
N SER A 32 -3.23 -39.52 -23.19
CA SER A 32 -2.83 -40.79 -22.53
C SER A 32 -2.76 -42.04 -23.44
N GLN A 33 -3.03 -41.94 -24.74
CA GLN A 33 -2.79 -43.02 -25.69
C GLN A 33 -1.38 -43.03 -26.31
N ALA A 34 -0.54 -42.00 -26.12
CA ALA A 34 0.76 -41.92 -26.80
C ALA A 34 1.95 -41.56 -25.86
N SER A 35 2.71 -42.60 -25.49
CA SER A 35 4.10 -42.59 -24.98
C SER A 35 4.36 -42.32 -23.48
N LEU A 36 4.99 -43.32 -22.84
CA LEU A 36 5.51 -43.30 -21.46
C LEU A 36 6.63 -42.27 -21.25
N ALA A 37 7.42 -41.96 -22.28
CA ALA A 37 8.51 -40.98 -22.20
C ALA A 37 7.99 -39.55 -22.00
N GLN A 38 6.91 -39.19 -22.70
CA GLN A 38 6.27 -37.88 -22.56
C GLN A 38 5.57 -37.73 -21.20
N SER A 39 5.11 -38.84 -20.60
CA SER A 39 4.59 -38.86 -19.23
C SER A 39 5.68 -38.60 -18.18
N GLN A 40 6.89 -39.12 -18.35
CA GLN A 40 8.01 -38.87 -17.42
C GLN A 40 8.48 -37.41 -17.48
N GLU A 41 8.67 -36.86 -18.67
CA GLU A 41 9.08 -35.46 -18.87
C GLU A 41 8.02 -34.48 -18.31
N ARG A 42 6.72 -34.75 -18.54
CA ARG A 42 5.62 -33.96 -17.97
C ARG A 42 5.51 -34.09 -16.45
N THR A 43 5.79 -35.26 -15.87
CA THR A 43 5.80 -35.45 -14.40
C THR A 43 6.94 -34.68 -13.76
N GLN A 44 8.08 -34.58 -14.46
CA GLN A 44 9.20 -33.76 -14.02
C GLN A 44 8.84 -32.28 -14.00
N HIS A 45 8.18 -31.77 -15.05
CA HIS A 45 7.69 -30.38 -15.06
C HIS A 45 6.63 -30.08 -13.99
N ILE A 46 5.73 -31.03 -13.69
CA ILE A 46 4.79 -30.89 -12.58
C ILE A 46 5.53 -30.83 -11.23
N THR A 47 6.59 -31.61 -11.08
CA THR A 47 7.41 -31.63 -9.87
C THR A 47 8.21 -30.34 -9.72
N GLU A 48 8.75 -29.80 -10.81
CA GLU A 48 9.42 -28.49 -10.84
C GLU A 48 8.48 -27.35 -10.46
N LEU A 49 7.25 -27.35 -10.99
CA LEU A 49 6.21 -26.37 -10.63
C LEU A 49 5.79 -26.50 -9.16
N LYS A 50 5.73 -27.73 -8.64
CA LYS A 50 5.42 -27.98 -7.23
C LYS A 50 6.55 -27.53 -6.30
N ASP A 51 7.81 -27.77 -6.67
CA ASP A 51 8.97 -27.31 -5.90
C ASP A 51 9.10 -25.77 -5.95
N LEU A 52 8.78 -25.15 -7.09
CA LEU A 52 8.64 -23.70 -7.19
C LEU A 52 7.54 -23.18 -6.25
N SER A 53 6.41 -23.88 -6.16
CA SER A 53 5.35 -23.60 -5.18
C SER A 53 5.89 -23.63 -3.75
N GLU A 54 6.61 -24.69 -3.38
CA GLU A 54 7.14 -24.88 -2.04
C GLU A 54 8.28 -23.90 -1.70
N ARG A 55 9.15 -23.55 -2.67
CA ARG A 55 10.21 -22.53 -2.50
C ARG A 55 9.63 -21.14 -2.35
N THR A 56 8.63 -20.81 -3.15
CA THR A 56 7.91 -19.54 -3.04
C THR A 56 7.14 -19.47 -1.72
N ASN A 57 6.61 -20.61 -1.23
CA ASN A 57 5.99 -20.70 0.09
C ASN A 57 7.01 -20.54 1.25
N ARG A 58 8.22 -21.10 1.10
CA ARG A 58 9.36 -20.93 2.02
C ARG A 58 9.88 -19.49 2.08
N TYR A 59 9.93 -18.80 0.94
CA TYR A 59 10.27 -17.37 0.82
C TYR A 59 9.36 -16.46 1.69
N TYR A 60 8.12 -16.85 1.99
CA TYR A 60 7.24 -16.03 2.85
C TYR A 60 7.52 -16.18 4.35
N HIS A 61 8.25 -17.23 4.74
CA HIS A 61 8.65 -17.46 6.13
C HIS A 61 10.06 -16.93 6.42
N GLU A 62 10.90 -16.72 5.40
CA GLU A 62 12.26 -16.21 5.53
C GLU A 62 12.44 -14.88 4.76
N LYS A 63 13.02 -13.87 5.40
CA LYS A 63 13.21 -12.51 4.86
C LYS A 63 14.18 -12.46 3.65
N ILE A 64 13.81 -13.01 2.51
CA ILE A 64 14.62 -12.94 1.27
C ILE A 64 14.26 -11.66 0.48
N HIS A 65 15.25 -11.12 -0.25
CA HIS A 65 15.18 -9.85 -0.97
C HIS A 65 14.23 -9.89 -2.19
N ARG A 66 13.44 -8.83 -2.33
CA ARG A 66 12.30 -8.67 -3.27
C ARG A 66 12.68 -8.73 -4.77
N SER A 67 13.93 -8.42 -5.13
CA SER A 67 14.43 -8.44 -6.51
C SER A 67 14.55 -9.87 -7.06
N ASP A 68 15.00 -10.79 -6.21
CA ASP A 68 15.41 -12.12 -6.65
C ASP A 68 14.20 -12.99 -6.98
N LEU A 69 13.10 -12.81 -6.22
CA LEU A 69 11.83 -13.49 -6.47
C LEU A 69 11.18 -13.03 -7.78
N GLN A 70 11.26 -11.74 -8.12
CA GLN A 70 10.66 -11.25 -9.36
C GLN A 70 11.34 -11.89 -10.58
N THR A 71 12.68 -11.93 -10.56
CA THR A 71 13.46 -12.61 -11.59
C THR A 71 13.15 -14.10 -11.66
N GLU A 72 12.93 -14.76 -10.52
CA GLU A 72 12.63 -16.20 -10.48
C GLU A 72 11.22 -16.52 -10.98
N ILE A 73 10.22 -15.69 -10.68
CA ILE A 73 8.87 -15.84 -11.24
C ILE A 73 8.86 -15.58 -12.75
N GLU A 74 9.50 -14.50 -13.21
CA GLU A 74 9.65 -14.21 -14.64
C GLU A 74 10.30 -15.39 -15.37
N LYS A 75 11.35 -15.98 -14.79
CA LYS A 75 12.02 -17.15 -15.35
C LYS A 75 11.11 -18.38 -15.43
N SER A 76 10.32 -18.66 -14.40
CA SER A 76 9.41 -19.81 -14.40
C SER A 76 8.21 -19.63 -15.34
N LEU A 77 7.68 -18.41 -15.47
CA LEU A 77 6.66 -18.08 -16.47
C LEU A 77 7.19 -18.28 -17.89
N GLU A 78 8.42 -17.84 -18.15
CA GLU A 78 9.05 -18.00 -19.46
C GLU A 78 9.27 -19.49 -19.80
N GLN A 79 9.71 -20.30 -18.82
CA GLN A 79 9.82 -21.75 -18.97
C GLN A 79 8.46 -22.42 -19.23
N ALA A 80 7.39 -21.99 -18.54
CA ALA A 80 6.04 -22.50 -18.78
C ALA A 80 5.51 -22.14 -20.17
N ARG A 81 5.79 -20.92 -20.67
CA ARG A 81 5.43 -20.49 -22.04
C ARG A 81 6.07 -21.37 -23.11
N THR A 82 7.34 -21.77 -22.93
CA THR A 82 8.05 -22.62 -23.88
C THR A 82 7.58 -24.08 -23.89
N SER A 83 7.00 -24.57 -22.79
CA SER A 83 6.59 -25.97 -22.62
C SER A 83 5.10 -26.24 -22.89
N LEU A 84 4.25 -25.20 -22.93
CA LEU A 84 2.81 -25.33 -23.19
C LEU A 84 2.44 -25.02 -24.65
N THR A 85 1.86 -26.01 -25.34
CA THR A 85 1.50 -25.95 -26.77
C THR A 85 0.04 -25.55 -27.04
N ALA A 86 -0.85 -25.64 -26.05
CA ALA A 86 -2.26 -25.30 -26.22
C ALA A 86 -2.50 -23.78 -26.06
N THR A 87 -3.21 -23.17 -27.01
CA THR A 87 -3.58 -21.74 -26.99
C THR A 87 -4.27 -21.34 -25.68
N GLU A 88 -5.17 -22.18 -25.17
CA GLU A 88 -5.87 -21.97 -23.89
C GLU A 88 -4.92 -21.84 -22.69
N ALA A 89 -3.78 -22.54 -22.70
CA ALA A 89 -2.77 -22.43 -21.64
C ALA A 89 -1.95 -21.14 -21.75
N ARG A 90 -1.76 -20.61 -22.97
CA ARG A 90 -1.08 -19.33 -23.18
C ARG A 90 -1.94 -18.15 -22.72
N ASP A 91 -3.23 -18.16 -23.04
CA ASP A 91 -4.17 -17.10 -22.63
C ASP A 91 -4.27 -17.00 -21.10
N VAL A 92 -4.27 -18.15 -20.42
CA VAL A 92 -4.24 -18.23 -18.95
C VAL A 92 -2.94 -17.67 -18.38
N LEU A 93 -1.78 -18.05 -18.94
CA LEU A 93 -0.49 -17.54 -18.50
C LEU A 93 -0.35 -16.03 -18.73
N GLU A 94 -0.89 -15.51 -19.83
CA GLU A 94 -0.91 -14.07 -20.12
C GLU A 94 -1.82 -13.30 -19.15
N THR A 95 -2.97 -13.88 -18.79
CA THR A 95 -3.87 -13.33 -17.77
C THR A 95 -3.17 -13.27 -16.41
N ILE A 96 -2.48 -14.35 -16.03
CA ILE A 96 -1.69 -14.43 -14.79
C ILE A 96 -0.60 -13.36 -14.76
N ASP A 97 0.19 -13.25 -15.83
CA ASP A 97 1.29 -12.28 -15.95
C ASP A 97 0.77 -10.84 -15.84
N THR A 98 -0.35 -10.54 -16.51
CA THR A 98 -1.02 -9.25 -16.45
C THR A 98 -1.50 -8.91 -15.03
N CYS A 99 -2.21 -9.83 -14.37
CA CYS A 99 -2.69 -9.64 -13.01
C CYS A 99 -1.53 -9.49 -12.01
N GLN A 100 -0.47 -10.27 -12.18
CA GLN A 100 0.73 -10.17 -11.34
C GLN A 100 1.42 -8.80 -11.52
N GLY A 101 1.62 -8.35 -12.76
CA GLY A 101 2.21 -7.05 -13.05
C GLY A 101 1.46 -5.91 -12.38
N LYS A 102 0.12 -5.92 -12.46
CA LYS A 102 -0.75 -4.94 -11.78
C LYS A 102 -0.57 -4.97 -10.26
N ILE A 103 -0.55 -6.15 -9.65
CA ILE A 103 -0.38 -6.29 -8.20
C ILE A 103 1.00 -5.82 -7.74
N VAL A 104 2.06 -6.12 -8.49
CA VAL A 104 3.43 -5.67 -8.18
C VAL A 104 3.52 -4.15 -8.25
N ALA A 105 3.00 -3.55 -9.32
CA ALA A 105 2.96 -2.09 -9.50
C ALA A 105 2.16 -1.41 -8.38
N ALA A 106 0.96 -1.91 -8.07
CA ALA A 106 0.13 -1.40 -6.98
C ALA A 106 0.84 -1.46 -5.62
N LYS A 107 1.55 -2.56 -5.32
CA LYS A 107 2.34 -2.69 -4.08
C LYS A 107 3.50 -1.71 -4.03
N GLN A 108 4.19 -1.47 -5.15
CA GLN A 108 5.29 -0.51 -5.21
C GLN A 108 4.77 0.90 -4.96
N ARG A 109 3.69 1.28 -5.65
CA ARG A 109 3.05 2.58 -5.47
C ARG A 109 2.54 2.77 -4.05
N ASN A 110 1.91 1.76 -3.45
CA ASN A 110 1.45 1.81 -2.06
C ASN A 110 2.58 1.99 -1.05
N ALA A 111 3.76 1.42 -1.30
CA ALA A 111 4.93 1.64 -0.44
C ALA A 111 5.48 3.08 -0.54
N GLU A 112 5.39 3.70 -1.72
CA GLU A 112 5.73 5.11 -1.91
C GLU A 112 4.73 6.04 -1.24
N ILE A 113 3.43 5.73 -1.36
CA ILE A 113 2.35 6.44 -0.66
C ILE A 113 2.58 6.40 0.85
N GLU A 114 2.83 5.23 1.43
CA GLU A 114 3.10 5.08 2.86
C GLU A 114 4.27 5.96 3.31
N ARG A 115 5.40 5.94 2.59
CA ARG A 115 6.55 6.81 2.91
C ARG A 115 6.20 8.29 2.82
N THR A 116 5.51 8.68 1.75
CA THR A 116 5.15 10.09 1.51
C THR A 116 4.18 10.59 2.59
N LEU A 117 3.19 9.79 2.97
CA LEU A 117 2.25 10.11 4.04
C LEU A 117 2.96 10.32 5.38
N VAL A 118 3.89 9.43 5.74
CA VAL A 118 4.69 9.58 6.96
C VAL A 118 5.53 10.86 6.90
N GLN A 119 6.18 11.16 5.78
CA GLN A 119 6.98 12.37 5.63
C GLN A 119 6.14 13.66 5.78
N LEU A 120 4.96 13.70 5.16
CA LEU A 120 4.06 14.85 5.23
C LEU A 120 3.51 15.05 6.65
N THR A 121 3.08 13.97 7.30
CA THR A 121 2.56 14.03 8.68
C THR A 121 3.67 14.39 9.68
N ASP A 122 4.87 13.85 9.53
CA ASP A 122 6.03 14.21 10.37
C ASP A 122 6.44 15.69 10.17
N LEU A 123 6.42 16.19 8.93
CA LEU A 123 6.70 17.60 8.65
C LEU A 123 5.67 18.50 9.32
N SER A 124 4.38 18.19 9.17
CA SER A 124 3.28 18.96 9.75
C SER A 124 3.35 18.98 11.28
N ILE A 125 3.65 17.84 11.91
CA ILE A 125 3.89 17.73 13.36
C ILE A 125 5.09 18.59 13.79
N ARG A 126 6.22 18.52 13.08
CA ARG A 126 7.41 19.33 13.42
C ARG A 126 7.11 20.83 13.33
N GLN A 127 6.39 21.27 12.31
CA GLN A 127 6.00 22.67 12.16
C GLN A 127 5.11 23.11 13.32
N SER A 128 4.06 22.35 13.64
CA SER A 128 3.17 22.65 14.76
C SER A 128 3.92 22.69 16.10
N ASN A 129 4.76 21.70 16.38
CA ASN A 129 5.54 21.66 17.61
C ASN A 129 6.53 22.83 17.70
N GLY A 130 7.14 23.23 16.58
CA GLY A 130 8.01 24.40 16.53
C GLY A 130 7.28 25.71 16.86
N TYR A 131 6.01 25.86 16.45
CA TYR A 131 5.20 27.02 16.86
C TYR A 131 4.81 26.97 18.33
N ILE A 132 4.42 25.79 18.84
CA ILE A 132 4.09 25.60 20.26
C ILE A 132 5.30 25.97 21.11
N GLU A 133 6.48 25.46 20.76
CA GLU A 133 7.74 25.74 21.45
C GLU A 133 8.06 27.25 21.45
N GLN A 134 8.00 27.90 20.30
CA GLN A 134 8.27 29.35 20.20
C GLN A 134 7.36 30.18 21.13
N VAL A 135 6.06 29.93 21.13
CA VAL A 135 5.12 30.69 21.96
C VAL A 135 5.27 30.30 23.43
N ALA A 136 5.48 29.02 23.75
CA ALA A 136 5.70 28.55 25.11
C ALA A 136 6.99 29.15 25.72
N THR A 137 8.07 29.26 24.95
CA THR A 137 9.32 29.91 25.39
C THR A 137 9.11 31.38 25.71
N LYS A 138 8.35 32.13 24.89
CA LYS A 138 8.01 33.53 25.20
C LYS A 138 7.18 33.65 26.48
N LEU A 139 6.19 32.78 26.66
CA LEU A 139 5.35 32.76 27.87
C LEU A 139 6.14 32.40 29.14
N ALA A 140 7.23 31.64 29.01
CA ALA A 140 8.07 31.24 30.12
C ALA A 140 9.16 32.27 30.47
N ASP A 141 9.43 33.25 29.60
CA ASP A 141 10.37 34.34 29.85
C ASP A 141 9.65 35.53 30.51
N PRO A 142 9.98 35.89 31.76
CA PRO A 142 9.37 37.03 32.47
C PRO A 142 9.55 38.39 31.78
N ASN A 143 10.43 38.49 30.79
CA ASN A 143 10.63 39.72 30.01
C ASN A 143 9.80 39.75 28.71
N GLN A 144 9.15 38.64 28.36
CA GLN A 144 8.42 38.47 27.09
C GLN A 144 6.98 37.96 27.26
N ASP A 145 6.58 37.51 28.45
CA ASP A 145 5.25 36.94 28.71
C ASP A 145 4.12 37.92 28.37
N ASP A 146 4.27 39.19 28.75
CA ASP A 146 3.34 40.28 28.44
C ASP A 146 3.27 40.62 26.94
N SER A 147 4.28 40.21 26.15
CA SER A 147 4.31 40.42 24.70
C SER A 147 3.50 39.37 23.92
N VAL A 148 3.13 38.25 24.56
CA VAL A 148 2.40 37.17 23.89
C VAL A 148 0.93 37.54 23.77
N THR A 149 0.48 37.69 22.54
CA THR A 149 -0.90 38.06 22.23
C THR A 149 -1.88 36.92 22.52
N THR A 150 -3.16 37.27 22.71
CA THR A 150 -4.23 36.25 22.78
C THR A 150 -4.28 35.40 21.52
N LEU A 151 -3.98 35.99 20.36
CA LEU A 151 -3.94 35.26 19.10
C LEU A 151 -2.81 34.22 19.07
N GLU A 152 -1.60 34.55 19.51
CA GLU A 152 -0.49 33.60 19.65
C GLU A 152 -0.84 32.43 20.58
N ARG A 153 -1.51 32.72 21.71
CA ARG A 153 -2.00 31.67 22.63
C ARG A 153 -3.03 30.76 21.96
N LEU A 154 -3.94 31.31 21.15
CA LEU A 154 -4.92 30.51 20.40
C LEU A 154 -4.26 29.67 19.30
N VAL A 155 -3.16 30.15 18.70
CA VAL A 155 -2.41 29.39 17.69
C VAL A 155 -1.76 28.13 18.28
N ILE A 156 -1.36 28.13 19.57
CA ILE A 156 -0.91 26.90 20.27
C ILE A 156 -2.00 25.83 20.21
N ILE A 157 -3.26 26.20 20.47
CA ILE A 157 -4.40 25.26 20.45
C ILE A 157 -4.53 24.65 19.05
N GLY A 158 -4.50 25.48 18.01
CA GLY A 158 -4.55 25.02 16.61
C GLY A 158 -3.39 24.10 16.25
N ALA A 159 -2.17 24.45 16.68
CA ALA A 159 -0.99 23.63 16.45
C ALA A 159 -1.09 22.26 17.14
N ASN A 160 -1.59 22.19 18.38
CA ASN A 160 -1.78 20.94 19.09
C ASN A 160 -2.87 20.05 18.45
N ILE A 161 -3.96 20.67 17.99
CA ILE A 161 -4.99 19.97 17.21
C ILE A 161 -4.38 19.40 15.93
N ASN A 162 -3.56 20.16 15.20
CA ASN A 162 -2.90 19.68 14.00
C ASN A 162 -1.96 18.50 14.28
N THR A 163 -1.13 18.58 15.33
CA THR A 163 -0.28 17.45 15.76
C THR A 163 -1.10 16.20 16.04
N THR A 164 -2.18 16.33 16.80
CA THR A 164 -3.07 15.20 17.14
C THR A 164 -3.75 14.63 15.90
N SER A 165 -4.25 15.49 15.00
CA SER A 165 -4.87 15.09 13.74
C SER A 165 -3.93 14.28 12.85
N ASN A 166 -2.66 14.69 12.73
CA ASN A 166 -1.67 13.96 11.93
C ASN A 166 -1.36 12.57 12.54
N LEU A 167 -1.33 12.44 13.86
CA LEU A 167 -1.20 11.15 14.52
C LEU A 167 -2.42 10.26 14.29
N THR A 168 -3.63 10.83 14.36
CA THR A 168 -4.88 10.12 14.04
C THR A 168 -4.88 9.63 12.60
N VAL A 169 -4.49 10.46 11.63
CA VAL A 169 -4.36 10.07 10.22
C VAL A 169 -3.44 8.85 10.07
N ARG A 170 -2.26 8.86 10.71
CA ARG A 170 -1.33 7.71 10.65
C ARG A 170 -1.94 6.45 11.26
N SER A 171 -2.57 6.59 12.42
CA SER A 171 -3.23 5.47 13.10
C SER A 171 -4.31 4.84 12.23
N LEU A 172 -5.22 5.66 11.70
CA LEU A 172 -6.27 5.23 10.80
C LEU A 172 -5.71 4.63 9.50
N PHE A 173 -4.71 5.25 8.89
CA PHE A 173 -4.06 4.74 7.69
C PHE A 173 -3.48 3.33 7.89
N TYR A 174 -2.80 3.08 9.01
CA TYR A 174 -2.29 1.74 9.31
C TYR A 174 -3.40 0.72 9.58
N ARG A 175 -4.57 1.16 10.06
CA ARG A 175 -5.75 0.30 10.24
C ARG A 175 -6.44 -0.06 8.93
N VAL A 176 -6.41 0.81 7.90
CA VAL A 176 -7.09 0.57 6.59
C VAL A 176 -6.78 -0.80 6.01
N ALA A 177 -5.55 -1.27 6.21
CA ALA A 177 -5.17 -2.61 5.80
C ALA A 177 -6.07 -3.65 6.50
N SER A 178 -6.03 -3.72 7.83
CA SER A 178 -6.66 -4.79 8.63
C SER A 178 -8.15 -4.61 8.96
N ASP A 179 -8.69 -3.40 8.83
CA ASP A 179 -10.02 -3.02 9.32
C ASP A 179 -10.84 -2.37 8.19
N PRO A 180 -11.89 -3.05 7.69
CA PRO A 180 -12.75 -2.53 6.62
C PRO A 180 -13.45 -1.20 6.97
N THR A 181 -13.65 -0.91 8.26
CA THR A 181 -14.31 0.34 8.70
C THR A 181 -13.36 1.53 8.72
N ALA A 182 -12.04 1.28 8.81
CA ALA A 182 -11.03 2.32 8.89
C ALA A 182 -10.88 3.13 7.60
N GLU A 183 -11.24 2.56 6.44
CA GLU A 183 -11.32 3.29 5.17
C GLU A 183 -12.29 4.47 5.27
N THR A 184 -13.55 4.19 5.64
CA THR A 184 -14.60 5.21 5.73
C THR A 184 -14.28 6.23 6.82
N GLU A 185 -13.75 5.76 7.96
CA GLU A 185 -13.34 6.62 9.07
C GLU A 185 -12.22 7.59 8.65
N LEU A 186 -11.20 7.09 7.96
CA LEU A 186 -10.07 7.90 7.50
C LEU A 186 -10.49 8.95 6.47
N ILE A 187 -11.28 8.57 5.47
CA ILE A 187 -11.75 9.50 4.44
C ILE A 187 -12.59 10.61 5.08
N ALA A 188 -13.58 10.25 5.92
CA ALA A 188 -14.41 11.23 6.60
C ALA A 188 -13.60 12.18 7.51
N PHE A 189 -12.58 11.65 8.18
CA PHE A 189 -11.66 12.45 8.99
C PHE A 189 -10.88 13.46 8.13
N LEU A 190 -10.33 13.01 6.99
CA LEU A 190 -9.57 13.87 6.08
C LEU A 190 -10.45 14.93 5.41
N ASP A 191 -11.68 14.60 5.02
CA ASP A 191 -12.68 15.57 4.51
C ASP A 191 -12.95 16.68 5.53
N THR A 192 -13.16 16.28 6.79
CA THR A 192 -13.36 17.22 7.90
C THR A 192 -12.12 18.09 8.12
N ALA A 193 -10.92 17.50 8.06
CA ALA A 193 -9.67 18.24 8.22
C ALA A 193 -9.48 19.28 7.09
N VAL A 194 -9.75 18.89 5.83
CA VAL A 194 -9.72 19.78 4.66
C VAL A 194 -10.72 20.93 4.78
N GLU A 195 -11.93 20.67 5.28
CA GLU A 195 -12.94 21.70 5.45
C GLU A 195 -12.62 22.66 6.61
N ASN A 196 -12.09 22.13 7.72
CA ASN A 196 -11.65 22.95 8.85
C ASN A 196 -10.51 23.89 8.43
N THR A 197 -9.50 23.40 7.69
CA THR A 197 -8.39 24.25 7.25
C THR A 197 -8.84 25.36 6.30
N LYS A 198 -9.87 25.16 5.45
CA LYS A 198 -10.44 26.25 4.65
C LYS A 198 -11.01 27.37 5.50
N ARG A 199 -11.72 27.03 6.58
CA ARG A 199 -12.29 28.02 7.51
C ARG A 199 -11.18 28.76 8.25
N ASP A 200 -10.11 28.06 8.62
CA ASP A 200 -8.98 28.67 9.31
C ASP A 200 -8.17 29.61 8.39
N ILE A 201 -8.05 29.31 7.10
CA ILE A 201 -7.50 30.25 6.10
C ILE A 201 -8.28 31.57 6.13
N GLN A 202 -9.61 31.51 6.12
CA GLN A 202 -10.46 32.70 6.15
C GLN A 202 -10.31 33.47 7.48
N ARG A 203 -10.31 32.76 8.61
CA ARG A 203 -10.19 33.36 9.95
C ARG A 203 -8.85 34.04 10.18
N LEU A 204 -7.77 33.48 9.62
CA LEU A 204 -6.40 33.95 9.86
C LEU A 204 -5.83 34.83 8.75
N ALA A 205 -6.59 35.10 7.68
CA ALA A 205 -6.12 35.78 6.47
C ALA A 205 -5.38 37.11 6.72
N ASN A 206 -5.81 37.89 7.72
CA ASN A 206 -5.23 39.20 8.05
C ASN A 206 -4.35 39.16 9.30
N THR A 207 -3.80 37.99 9.62
CA THR A 207 -2.96 37.79 10.80
C THR A 207 -1.54 37.39 10.38
N PRO A 208 -0.53 37.56 11.24
CA PRO A 208 0.81 37.01 11.01
C PRO A 208 0.84 35.48 10.80
N PHE A 209 -0.26 34.78 11.10
CA PHE A 209 -0.39 33.33 11.03
C PHE A 209 -1.12 32.82 9.79
N ALA A 210 -1.44 33.70 8.83
CA ALA A 210 -2.20 33.35 7.62
C ALA A 210 -1.60 32.18 6.82
N ALA A 211 -0.27 32.00 6.86
CA ALA A 211 0.42 30.93 6.15
C ALA A 211 0.18 29.53 6.75
N LEU A 212 -0.07 29.43 8.06
CA LEU A 212 -0.22 28.13 8.74
C LEU A 212 -1.35 27.27 8.19
N PRO A 213 -2.60 27.78 8.13
CA PRO A 213 -3.71 26.97 7.61
C PRO A 213 -3.59 26.71 6.10
N ILE A 214 -2.84 27.51 5.35
CA ILE A 214 -2.57 27.28 3.91
C ILE A 214 -1.69 26.04 3.72
N GLU A 215 -0.58 25.95 4.46
CA GLU A 215 0.31 24.79 4.39
C GLU A 215 -0.39 23.52 4.91
N ALA A 216 -1.17 23.64 6.00
CA ALA A 216 -1.97 22.54 6.51
C ALA A 216 -3.02 22.06 5.49
N GLN A 217 -3.69 22.99 4.80
CA GLN A 217 -4.65 22.68 3.73
C GLN A 217 -4.00 21.87 2.61
N LYS A 218 -2.83 22.30 2.13
CA LYS A 218 -2.09 21.63 1.07
C LYS A 218 -1.66 20.23 1.48
N ALA A 219 -1.16 20.08 2.71
CA ALA A 219 -0.79 18.78 3.26
C ALA A 219 -2.01 17.85 3.36
N ASN A 220 -3.14 18.33 3.91
CA ASN A 220 -4.37 17.57 4.05
C ASN A 220 -4.92 17.09 2.69
N GLN A 221 -4.93 17.96 1.68
CA GLN A 221 -5.36 17.59 0.33
C GLN A 221 -4.45 16.55 -0.32
N THR A 222 -3.13 16.70 -0.14
CA THR A 222 -2.15 15.75 -0.68
C THR A 222 -2.32 14.38 -0.01
N ILE A 223 -2.42 14.36 1.32
CA ILE A 223 -2.67 13.13 2.09
C ILE A 223 -3.99 12.49 1.66
N HIS A 224 -5.06 13.27 1.50
CA HIS A 224 -6.35 12.77 1.03
C HIS A 224 -6.22 12.06 -0.31
N GLY A 225 -5.60 12.70 -1.32
CA GLY A 225 -5.40 12.08 -2.64
C GLY A 225 -4.59 10.78 -2.56
N LEU A 226 -3.50 10.78 -1.78
CA LEU A 226 -2.66 9.60 -1.58
C LEU A 226 -3.43 8.45 -0.90
N VAL A 227 -4.24 8.75 0.11
CA VAL A 227 -5.07 7.75 0.81
C VAL A 227 -6.12 7.17 -0.13
N THR A 228 -6.82 7.99 -0.90
CA THR A 228 -7.78 7.52 -1.91
C THR A 228 -7.12 6.59 -2.92
N GLU A 229 -5.93 6.94 -3.41
CA GLU A 229 -5.16 6.11 -4.33
C GLU A 229 -4.74 4.78 -3.68
N TYR A 230 -4.25 4.82 -2.44
CA TYR A 230 -3.85 3.62 -1.70
C TYR A 230 -5.00 2.63 -1.55
N ILE A 231 -6.19 3.13 -1.17
CA ILE A 231 -7.42 2.34 -1.03
C ILE A 231 -7.84 1.75 -2.38
N ALA A 232 -7.82 2.55 -3.45
CA ALA A 232 -8.15 2.07 -4.79
C ALA A 232 -7.23 0.91 -5.20
N ASN A 233 -5.92 1.06 -4.97
CA ASN A 233 -4.94 0.01 -5.22
C ASN A 233 -5.22 -1.27 -4.42
N LEU A 234 -5.62 -1.15 -3.13
CA LEU A 234 -6.03 -2.31 -2.34
C LEU A 234 -7.23 -3.05 -2.95
N LYS A 235 -8.24 -2.31 -3.41
CA LYS A 235 -9.44 -2.87 -4.05
C LYS A 235 -9.12 -3.54 -5.38
N THR A 236 -8.31 -2.90 -6.23
CA THR A 236 -7.85 -3.49 -7.49
C THR A 236 -7.08 -4.78 -7.26
N MET A 237 -6.14 -4.81 -6.30
CA MET A 237 -5.42 -6.04 -5.96
C MET A 237 -6.35 -7.15 -5.44
N ALA A 238 -7.40 -6.81 -4.70
CA ALA A 238 -8.39 -7.79 -4.23
C ALA A 238 -9.26 -8.34 -5.38
N GLN A 239 -9.63 -7.48 -6.35
CA GLN A 239 -10.36 -7.88 -7.55
C GLN A 239 -9.51 -8.76 -8.47
N ASP A 240 -8.28 -8.32 -8.78
CA ASP A 240 -7.34 -9.09 -9.59
C ASP A 240 -7.03 -10.46 -8.94
N LYS A 241 -7.04 -10.53 -7.61
CA LYS A 241 -6.95 -11.81 -6.88
C LYS A 241 -8.16 -12.72 -7.08
N THR A 242 -9.35 -12.17 -7.27
CA THR A 242 -10.59 -12.96 -7.42
C THR A 242 -10.79 -13.44 -8.86
N LEU A 243 -10.17 -12.73 -9.82
CA LEU A 243 -10.15 -13.10 -11.24
C LEU A 243 -9.14 -14.22 -11.54
N LEU A 244 -8.14 -14.39 -10.68
CA LEU A 244 -7.22 -15.53 -10.64
C LEU A 244 -7.85 -16.68 -9.86
#